data_AF-A0A3R7UPW7-F1
#
_entry.id   AF-A0A3R7UPW7-F1
#
_cell.length_a   1.000
_cell.length_b   1.000
_cell.length_c   1.000
_cell.angle_alpha   90.00
_cell.angle_beta   90.00
_cell.angle_gamma   90.00
#
_symmetry.space_group_name_H-M   'P 1'
#
loop_
_entity.id
_entity.type
_entity.pdbx_description
1 polymer ?
#
loop_
_entity_poly.entity_id
_entity_poly.type
_entity_poly.pdbx_seq_one_letter_code
_entity_poly.pdbx_strand_id
1 'polypeptide(L)'
;MLKKGLFGIIATKILFLFKPELRIVFRNIIICTIFVALTLYVHSEYINWSQVSGNSQNIALSFILKNIIIILSLILLFFSIKRSKNKNDGFDKFRNKKLKSEAEKKLQPQENSAKSIIDDAYFDKFRKKKKLRSTQEIKLEKK
;
A
#
# COMPACT_ATOMS: atom_id res chain seq x y z
N MET A 1 -38.79 8.06 -17.90
CA MET A 1 -37.62 7.17 -17.69
C MET A 1 -36.49 7.78 -16.87
N LEU A 2 -36.18 9.09 -16.98
CA LEU A 2 -35.06 9.72 -16.25
C LEU A 2 -35.11 9.60 -14.71
N LYS A 3 -36.28 9.72 -14.08
CA LYS A 3 -36.42 9.67 -12.61
C LYS A 3 -35.96 8.33 -12.01
N LYS A 4 -36.18 7.22 -12.71
CA LYS A 4 -35.75 5.88 -12.26
C LYS A 4 -34.23 5.69 -12.33
N GLY A 5 -33.59 6.27 -13.36
CA GLY A 5 -32.13 6.28 -13.48
C GLY A 5 -31.46 7.10 -12.39
N LEU A 6 -32.02 8.26 -12.04
CA LEU A 6 -31.49 9.13 -10.98
C LEU A 6 -31.52 8.44 -9.61
N PHE A 7 -32.62 7.75 -9.28
CA PHE A 7 -32.74 6.95 -8.06
C PHE A 7 -31.72 5.80 -8.01
N GLY A 8 -31.45 5.15 -9.13
CA GLY A 8 -30.42 4.11 -9.21
C GLY A 8 -29.00 4.64 -8.96
N ILE A 9 -28.69 5.84 -9.46
CA ILE A 9 -27.39 6.50 -9.21
C ILE A 9 -27.25 6.87 -7.72
N ILE A 10 -28.31 7.37 -7.09
CA ILE A 10 -28.30 7.72 -5.67
C ILE A 10 -28.16 6.47 -4.80
N ALA A 11 -28.94 5.42 -5.09
CA ALA A 11 -28.88 4.15 -4.37
C ALA A 11 -27.51 3.47 -4.48
N THR A 12 -26.90 3.47 -5.66
CA THR A 12 -25.54 2.92 -5.85
C THR A 12 -24.49 3.73 -5.09
N LYS A 13 -24.59 5.06 -5.06
CA LYS A 13 -23.70 5.91 -4.24
C LYS A 13 -23.84 5.60 -2.74
N ILE A 14 -25.06 5.45 -2.24
CA ILE A 14 -25.31 5.09 -0.83
C ILE A 14 -24.73 3.70 -0.52
N LEU A 15 -24.94 2.72 -1.41
CA LEU A 15 -24.43 1.36 -1.23
C LEU A 15 -22.89 1.33 -1.16
N PHE A 16 -22.21 2.09 -2.03
CA PHE A 16 -20.75 2.21 -2.00
C PHE A 16 -20.21 3.03 -0.82
N LEU A 17 -21.03 3.88 -0.20
CA LEU A 17 -20.68 4.58 1.03
C LEU A 17 -20.62 3.63 2.23
N PHE A 18 -21.61 2.74 2.36
CA PHE A 18 -21.69 1.80 3.48
C PHE A 18 -20.65 0.67 3.38
N LYS A 19 -20.25 0.27 2.17
CA LYS A 19 -19.31 -0.84 1.98
C LYS A 19 -18.35 -0.56 0.83
N PRO A 20 -17.23 0.14 1.10
CA PRO A 20 -16.28 0.57 0.06
C PRO A 20 -15.62 -0.60 -0.68
N GLU A 21 -15.53 -1.77 -0.04
CA GLU A 21 -15.01 -3.01 -0.64
C GLU A 21 -15.81 -3.44 -1.88
N LEU A 22 -17.13 -3.21 -1.90
CA LEU A 22 -17.98 -3.51 -3.05
C LEU A 22 -17.62 -2.66 -4.27
N ARG A 23 -17.07 -1.45 -4.08
CA ARG A 23 -16.69 -0.57 -5.20
C ARG A 23 -15.53 -1.19 -6.00
N ILE A 24 -14.58 -1.82 -5.31
CA ILE A 24 -13.42 -2.49 -5.94
C ILE A 24 -13.89 -3.74 -6.69
N VAL A 25 -14.74 -4.54 -6.05
CA VAL A 25 -15.34 -5.73 -6.68
C VAL A 25 -16.15 -5.36 -7.92
N PHE A 26 -17.00 -4.33 -7.83
CA PHE A 26 -17.82 -3.85 -8.94
C PHE A 26 -16.97 -3.33 -10.11
N ARG A 27 -15.87 -2.61 -9.82
CA ARG A 27 -14.93 -2.17 -10.87
C ARG A 27 -14.32 -3.37 -11.61
N ASN A 28 -13.91 -4.40 -10.87
CA ASN A 28 -13.34 -5.61 -11.46
C ASN A 28 -14.38 -6.39 -12.28
N ILE A 29 -15.64 -6.43 -11.84
CA ILE A 29 -16.75 -7.01 -12.61
C ILE A 29 -16.93 -6.25 -13.92
N ILE A 30 -17.01 -4.91 -13.89
CA ILE A 30 -17.17 -4.11 -15.12
C ILE A 30 -16.03 -4.37 -16.11
N ILE A 31 -14.77 -4.36 -15.64
CA ILE A 31 -13.61 -4.63 -16.48
C ILE A 31 -13.70 -6.03 -17.10
N CYS A 32 -14.08 -7.03 -16.30
CA CYS A 32 -14.28 -8.39 -16.80
C CYS A 32 -15.40 -8.47 -17.83
N THR A 33 -16.52 -7.77 -17.62
CA THR A 33 -17.63 -7.71 -18.58
C THR A 33 -17.18 -7.11 -19.92
N ILE A 34 -16.43 -6.01 -19.89
CA ILE A 34 -15.89 -5.38 -21.10
C ILE A 34 -14.93 -6.35 -21.81
N PHE A 35 -14.05 -7.02 -21.07
CA PHE A 35 -13.11 -7.99 -21.62
C PHE A 35 -13.81 -9.19 -22.30
N VAL A 36 -14.85 -9.73 -21.66
CA VAL A 36 -15.67 -10.81 -22.25
C VAL A 36 -16.39 -10.32 -23.51
N ALA A 37 -16.97 -9.11 -23.49
CA ALA A 37 -17.63 -8.53 -24.66
C ALA A 37 -16.65 -8.36 -25.83
N LEU A 38 -15.43 -7.89 -25.56
CA LEU A 38 -14.37 -7.77 -26.58
C LEU A 38 -13.98 -9.14 -27.15
N THR A 39 -13.86 -10.16 -26.29
CA THR A 39 -13.54 -11.54 -26.72
C THR A 39 -14.61 -12.10 -27.65
N LEU A 40 -15.89 -11.85 -27.34
CA LEU A 40 -17.01 -12.24 -28.19
C LEU A 40 -16.99 -11.50 -29.54
N TYR A 41 -16.70 -10.20 -29.52
CA TYR A 41 -16.57 -9.40 -30.73
C TYR A 41 -15.45 -9.90 -31.64
N VAL A 42 -14.24 -10.07 -31.10
CA VAL A 42 -13.09 -10.58 -31.86
C VAL A 42 -13.36 -11.97 -32.43
N HIS A 43 -14.02 -12.84 -31.66
CA HIS A 43 -14.41 -14.16 -32.15
C HIS A 43 -15.44 -14.07 -33.30
N SER A 44 -16.44 -13.19 -33.19
CA SER A 44 -17.41 -12.96 -34.26
C SER A 44 -16.72 -12.47 -35.54
N GLU A 45 -15.78 -11.53 -35.41
CA GLU A 45 -15.01 -11.00 -36.53
C GLU A 45 -14.16 -12.09 -37.19
N TYR A 46 -13.53 -12.95 -36.38
CA TYR A 46 -12.78 -14.09 -36.88
C TYR A 46 -13.64 -15.08 -37.67
N ILE A 47 -14.86 -15.37 -37.21
CA ILE A 47 -15.79 -16.25 -37.94
C ILE A 47 -16.18 -15.62 -39.27
N ASN A 48 -16.48 -14.32 -39.28
CA ASN A 48 -16.82 -13.60 -40.51
C ASN A 48 -15.64 -13.61 -41.52
N TRP A 49 -14.43 -13.32 -41.04
CA TRP A 49 -13.22 -13.40 -41.86
C TRP A 49 -12.95 -14.81 -42.40
N SER A 50 -13.15 -15.84 -41.57
CA SER A 50 -12.98 -17.24 -41.96
C SER A 50 -13.99 -17.65 -43.05
N GLN A 51 -15.22 -17.14 -42.99
CA GLN A 51 -16.23 -17.35 -44.03
C GLN A 51 -15.86 -16.64 -45.34
N VAL A 52 -15.42 -15.39 -45.30
CA VAL A 52 -15.03 -14.62 -46.50
C VAL A 52 -13.77 -15.21 -47.16
N SER A 53 -12.80 -15.65 -46.35
CA SER A 53 -11.54 -16.22 -46.85
C SER A 53 -11.65 -17.69 -47.29
N GLY A 54 -12.77 -18.36 -46.98
CA GLY A 54 -12.96 -19.79 -47.24
C GLY A 54 -12.07 -20.72 -46.41
N ASN A 55 -11.33 -20.20 -45.42
CA ASN A 55 -10.44 -20.99 -44.58
C ASN A 55 -11.17 -21.47 -43.32
N SER A 56 -11.73 -22.69 -43.37
CA SER A 56 -12.53 -23.28 -42.28
C SER A 56 -11.76 -24.15 -41.30
N GLN A 57 -10.46 -24.39 -41.53
CA GLN A 57 -9.68 -25.39 -40.78
C GLN A 57 -9.63 -25.13 -39.27
N ASN A 58 -9.64 -23.86 -38.87
CA ASN A 58 -9.42 -23.45 -37.48
C ASN A 58 -10.70 -22.97 -36.76
N ILE A 59 -11.87 -23.12 -37.37
CA ILE A 59 -13.13 -22.66 -36.77
C ILE A 59 -13.39 -23.36 -35.44
N ALA A 60 -13.31 -24.70 -35.40
CA ALA A 60 -13.56 -25.48 -34.19
C ALA A 60 -12.59 -25.10 -33.05
N LEU A 61 -11.30 -24.95 -33.37
CA LEU A 61 -10.28 -24.52 -32.41
C LEU A 61 -10.57 -23.11 -31.86
N SER A 62 -11.05 -22.19 -32.70
CA SER A 62 -11.40 -20.84 -32.27
C SER A 62 -12.54 -20.82 -31.23
N PHE A 63 -13.52 -21.71 -31.35
CA PHE A 63 -14.60 -21.86 -30.37
C PHE A 63 -14.08 -22.40 -29.03
N ILE A 64 -13.20 -23.40 -29.07
CA ILE A 64 -12.56 -23.94 -27.87
C ILE A 64 -11.73 -22.83 -27.18
N LEU A 65 -10.92 -22.11 -27.95
CA LEU A 65 -10.07 -21.04 -27.45
C LEU A 65 -10.89 -19.91 -26.79
N LYS A 66 -11.99 -19.47 -27.42
CA LYS A 66 -12.92 -18.48 -26.85
C LYS A 66 -13.40 -18.91 -25.46
N ASN A 67 -13.84 -20.16 -25.33
CA ASN A 67 -14.37 -20.67 -24.06
C ASN A 67 -13.29 -20.76 -22.99
N ILE A 68 -12.06 -21.19 -23.35
CA ILE A 68 -10.91 -21.21 -22.42
C ILE A 68 -10.61 -19.80 -21.91
N ILE A 69 -10.58 -18.80 -22.79
CA ILE A 69 -10.32 -17.40 -22.42
C ILE A 69 -11.41 -16.88 -21.47
N ILE A 70 -12.68 -17.18 -21.73
CA ILE A 70 -13.80 -16.81 -20.86
C ILE A 70 -13.65 -17.46 -19.48
N ILE A 71 -13.37 -18.76 -19.42
CA ILE A 71 -13.18 -19.48 -18.14
C ILE A 71 -11.99 -18.87 -17.37
N LEU A 72 -10.88 -18.61 -18.04
CA LEU A 72 -9.70 -17.99 -17.43
C LEU A 72 -10.03 -16.60 -16.86
N SER A 73 -10.82 -15.80 -17.59
CA SER A 73 -11.25 -14.49 -17.11
C SER A 73 -12.10 -14.57 -15.83
N LEU A 74 -12.99 -15.56 -15.74
CA LEU A 74 -13.82 -15.80 -14.56
C LEU A 74 -12.98 -16.26 -13.36
N ILE A 75 -11.98 -17.11 -13.58
CA ILE A 75 -11.03 -17.53 -12.55
C ILE A 75 -10.26 -16.32 -12.01
N LEU A 76 -9.73 -15.46 -12.89
CA LEU A 76 -9.04 -14.23 -12.49
C LEU A 76 -9.94 -13.30 -11.68
N LEU A 77 -11.21 -13.16 -12.06
CA LEU A 77 -12.19 -12.39 -11.30
C LEU A 77 -12.42 -13.00 -9.90
N PHE A 78 -12.55 -14.31 -9.80
CA PHE A 78 -12.71 -15.01 -8.52
C PHE A 78 -11.50 -14.79 -7.59
N PHE A 79 -10.28 -14.91 -8.12
CA PHE A 79 -9.05 -14.61 -7.36
C PHE A 79 -8.99 -13.13 -6.93
N SER A 80 -9.44 -12.22 -7.78
CA SER A 80 -9.45 -10.78 -7.49
C SER A 80 -10.37 -10.43 -6.32
N ILE A 81 -11.51 -11.12 -6.20
CA ILE A 81 -12.44 -10.95 -5.07
C ILE A 81 -11.84 -11.52 -3.78
N LYS A 82 -11.26 -12.72 -3.84
CA LYS A 82 -10.68 -13.41 -2.67
C LYS A 82 -9.49 -12.69 -2.05
N ARG A 83 -8.76 -11.88 -2.82
CA ARG A 83 -7.56 -11.14 -2.37
C ARG A 83 -7.87 -9.87 -1.57
N SER A 84 -9.14 -9.46 -1.43
CA SER A 84 -9.58 -8.29 -0.67
C SER A 84 -9.56 -8.49 0.85
N LYS A 85 -8.47 -9.04 1.42
CA LYS A 85 -8.14 -8.79 2.82
C LYS A 85 -7.24 -7.59 2.83
N ASN A 86 -7.81 -6.41 3.06
CA ASN A 86 -7.06 -5.17 3.29
C ASN A 86 -5.98 -5.43 4.35
N LYS A 87 -4.74 -5.62 3.88
CA LYS A 87 -3.54 -5.74 4.71
C LYS A 87 -2.79 -4.42 4.84
N ASN A 88 -3.33 -3.34 4.28
CA ASN A 88 -2.71 -2.03 4.22
C ASN A 88 -3.82 -0.98 4.27
N ASP A 89 -4.49 -0.82 5.41
CA ASP A 89 -5.40 0.31 5.63
C ASP A 89 -4.66 1.66 5.80
N GLY A 90 -3.35 1.69 5.51
CA GLY A 90 -2.46 2.83 5.74
C GLY A 90 -2.11 3.01 7.22
N PHE A 91 -2.84 2.35 8.13
CA PHE A 91 -2.65 2.43 9.57
C PHE A 91 -1.88 1.25 10.16
N ASP A 92 -1.59 0.22 9.37
CA ASP A 92 -0.75 -0.90 9.79
C ASP A 92 0.66 -0.47 10.24
N LYS A 93 1.17 0.63 9.70
CA LYS A 93 2.42 1.26 10.14
C LYS A 93 2.35 1.81 11.57
N PHE A 94 1.15 2.12 12.05
CA PHE A 94 0.90 2.64 13.40
C PHE A 94 0.42 1.56 14.37
N ARG A 95 -0.28 0.52 13.92
CA ARG A 95 -0.73 -0.59 14.79
C ARG A 95 0.41 -1.49 15.26
N ASN A 96 1.38 -1.77 14.39
CA ASN A 96 2.48 -2.69 14.70
C ASN A 96 3.66 -2.01 15.39
N LYS A 97 3.62 -0.68 15.55
CA LYS A 97 4.67 0.06 16.24
C LYS A 97 4.32 0.09 17.73
N LYS A 98 4.99 -0.73 18.55
CA LYS A 98 4.98 -0.57 20.02
C LYS A 98 5.33 0.89 20.33
N LEU A 99 4.35 1.64 20.85
CA LEU A 99 4.55 3.01 21.30
C LEU A 99 5.48 2.97 22.50
N LYS A 100 6.79 3.10 22.25
CA LYS A 100 7.76 3.29 23.34
C LYS A 100 7.38 4.57 24.08
N SER A 101 7.17 4.45 25.39
CA SER A 101 6.96 5.59 26.29
C SER A 101 8.09 6.60 26.13
N GLU A 102 7.83 7.90 26.36
CA GLU A 102 8.89 8.91 26.34
C GLU A 102 10.05 8.56 27.28
N ALA A 103 9.76 7.87 28.38
CA ALA A 103 10.78 7.36 29.30
C ALA A 103 11.72 6.36 28.61
N GLU A 104 11.17 5.43 27.82
CA GLU A 104 11.96 4.42 27.08
C GLU A 104 12.76 5.01 25.92
N LYS A 105 12.31 6.13 25.34
CA LYS A 105 13.10 6.88 24.35
C LYS A 105 14.29 7.61 24.99
N LYS A 106 14.13 8.11 26.21
CA LYS A 106 15.19 8.81 26.97
C LYS A 106 16.22 7.86 27.59
N LEU A 107 15.86 6.59 27.79
CA LEU A 107 16.72 5.54 28.35
C LEU A 107 17.49 4.73 27.29
N GLN A 108 17.18 4.90 26.00
CA GLN A 108 17.96 4.24 24.94
C GLN A 108 19.30 4.98 24.75
N PRO A 109 20.44 4.27 24.79
CA PRO A 109 21.71 4.85 24.40
C PRO A 109 21.60 5.32 22.96
N GLN A 110 21.88 6.60 22.69
CA GLN A 110 22.04 7.08 21.32
C GLN A 110 23.28 6.38 20.73
N GLU A 111 23.11 5.49 19.75
CA GLU A 111 24.21 4.82 19.05
C GLU A 111 25.16 5.80 18.33
N ASN A 112 24.77 7.07 18.19
CA ASN A 112 25.61 8.15 17.68
C ASN A 112 26.13 9.07 18.79
N SER A 113 26.37 8.56 20.00
CA SER A 113 27.28 9.24 20.92
C SER A 113 28.71 9.06 20.37
N ALA A 114 29.05 9.83 19.33
CA ALA A 114 30.43 10.20 19.12
C ALA A 114 30.92 10.69 20.48
N LYS A 115 31.83 9.92 21.10
CA LYS A 115 32.46 10.19 22.38
C LYS A 115 32.67 11.70 22.48
N SER A 116 31.96 12.39 23.37
CA SER A 116 32.02 13.85 23.47
C SER A 116 33.39 14.24 24.04
N ILE A 117 34.41 14.21 23.17
CA ILE A 117 35.79 14.63 23.45
C ILE A 117 35.80 16.06 24.02
N ILE A 118 34.76 16.84 23.72
CA ILE A 118 34.61 18.23 24.12
C ILE A 118 34.26 18.39 25.61
N ASP A 119 33.48 17.48 26.21
CA ASP A 119 33.05 17.65 27.61
C ASP A 119 34.10 17.16 28.61
N ASP A 120 34.76 16.02 28.34
CA ASP A 120 35.74 15.47 29.28
C ASP A 120 36.99 16.34 29.43
N ALA A 121 37.45 16.99 28.35
CA ALA A 121 38.62 17.87 28.40
C ALA A 121 38.40 19.10 29.29
N TYR A 122 37.17 19.64 29.35
CA TYR A 122 36.84 20.76 30.24
C TYR A 122 36.87 20.37 31.72
N PHE A 123 36.44 19.14 32.04
CA PHE A 123 36.38 18.66 33.43
C PHE A 123 37.69 18.05 33.93
N ASP A 124 38.59 17.64 33.04
CA ASP A 124 39.92 17.15 33.39
C ASP A 124 40.75 18.17 34.17
N LYS A 125 40.55 19.46 33.93
CA LYS A 125 41.21 20.54 34.70
C LYS A 125 40.83 20.55 36.18
N PHE A 126 39.68 19.96 36.53
CA PHE A 126 39.23 19.81 37.91
C PHE A 126 39.64 18.45 38.48
N ARG A 127 39.58 17.38 37.68
CA ARG A 127 39.97 16.02 38.10
C ARG A 127 41.45 15.91 38.49
N LYS A 128 42.34 16.64 37.79
CA LYS A 128 43.78 16.61 38.06
C LYS A 128 44.24 17.44 39.27
N LYS A 129 43.33 18.17 39.95
CA LYS A 129 43.70 19.01 41.10
C LYS A 129 43.64 18.21 42.40
N LYS A 130 44.70 18.30 43.22
CA LYS A 130 44.76 17.66 44.56
C LYS A 130 43.67 18.15 45.51
N LYS A 131 43.25 19.42 45.38
CA LYS A 131 42.14 20.02 46.12
C LYS A 131 41.51 21.15 45.28
N LEU A 132 40.18 21.26 45.31
CA LEU A 132 39.48 22.41 44.73
C LEU A 132 39.64 23.61 45.67
N ARG A 133 40.15 24.71 45.14
CA ARG A 133 40.39 25.94 45.91
C ARG A 133 39.23 26.92 45.75
N SER A 134 38.97 27.69 46.79
CA SER A 134 37.94 28.74 46.74
C SER A 134 38.45 29.94 45.93
N THR A 135 37.52 30.76 45.44
CA THR A 135 37.86 31.98 44.69
C THR A 135 38.64 33.00 45.52
N GLN A 136 38.48 32.98 46.84
CA GLN A 136 39.24 33.84 47.76
C GLN A 136 40.69 33.37 47.89
N GLU A 137 40.92 32.07 48.03
CA GLU A 137 42.27 31.47 48.07
C GLU A 137 43.06 31.76 46.79
N ILE A 138 42.42 31.68 45.61
CA ILE A 138 43.06 31.97 44.32
C ILE A 138 43.42 33.46 44.18
N LYS A 139 42.66 34.37 44.79
CA LYS A 139 42.93 35.82 44.72
C LYS A 139 44.04 36.25 45.68
N LEU A 140 44.17 35.60 46.84
CA LEU A 140 45.22 35.85 47.82
C LEU A 140 46.61 35.42 47.33
N GLU A 141 46.69 34.37 46.52
CA GLU A 141 47.94 33.81 45.99
C GLU A 141 48.49 34.57 44.75
N LYS A 142 47.65 35.41 44.12
CA LYS A 142 48.00 36.23 42.95
C LYS A 142 48.43 37.66 43.31
N LYS A 143 48.51 37.98 44.60
CA LYS A 143 48.89 39.28 45.14
C LYS A 143 50.27 39.17 45.77
#